data_AF-A0AAV5FUE9-F1
#
_entry.id   AF-A0AAV5FUE9-F1
#
_cell.length_a   1.000
_cell.length_b   1.000
_cell.length_c   1.000
_cell.angle_alpha   90.00
_cell.angle_beta   90.00
_cell.angle_gamma   90.00
#
_symmetry.space_group_name_H-M   'P 1'
#
loop_
_entity.id
_entity.type
_entity.pdbx_description
1 polymer ?
#
loop_
_entity_poly.entity_id
_entity_poly.type
_entity_poly.pdbx_seq_one_letter_code
_entity_poly.pdbx_strand_id
1 'polypeptide(L)'
;MEEATGVRLVADGEYPALRRWANEYVSDQAVKRCLPDREKLVAFYAANKEKFRAEIKAILQRDQQAKMAQHPAVKLMSAFGSPFAHRVEVALALKGVPYELVLEDLANKSEMLLKHNPIYKSVPVLLHGDRPAICESLTVVEYVEDAFGGDESAPRLLPADPYERATARFWAHFIDTKILGPLWMSLWTDGEVHERFSKETKENLAILDAQLDESNKRFFGGDALGIVDVAGCTLAHWLDPMQEAAGVRVVADGEFPALRRWAKEYTSHEVVKRSLPDREKLVAFFAANKQRFTSMVKA
;
A
#
# COMPACT_ATOMS: atom_id res chain seq x y z
N MET A 1 30.12 11.05 12.91
CA MET A 1 29.30 10.51 11.81
C MET A 1 28.22 11.50 11.40
N GLU A 2 27.31 11.91 12.28
CA GLU A 2 26.24 12.89 11.96
C GLU A 2 26.78 14.18 11.31
N GLU A 3 27.87 14.73 11.85
CA GLU A 3 28.55 15.90 11.29
C GLU A 3 29.11 15.66 9.87
N ALA A 4 29.67 14.47 9.62
CA ALA A 4 30.23 14.11 8.31
C ALA A 4 29.14 13.74 7.28
N THR A 5 28.02 13.20 7.74
CA THR A 5 26.94 12.71 6.86
C THR A 5 25.84 13.74 6.65
N GLY A 6 25.69 14.71 7.56
CA GLY A 6 24.56 15.64 7.62
C GLY A 6 23.24 14.98 8.03
N VAL A 7 23.29 13.71 8.48
CA VAL A 7 22.12 12.93 8.91
C VAL A 7 22.15 12.87 10.42
N ARG A 8 21.11 13.42 11.06
CA ARG A 8 20.90 13.29 12.51
C ARG A 8 20.25 11.93 12.77
N LEU A 9 20.96 11.05 13.46
CA LEU A 9 20.54 9.67 13.75
C LEU A 9 19.75 9.56 15.06
N VAL A 10 19.95 10.50 15.99
CA VAL A 10 19.23 10.52 17.26
C VAL A 10 18.68 11.92 17.50
N ALA A 11 17.36 12.06 17.67
CA ALA A 11 16.76 13.36 17.97
C ALA A 11 17.18 13.86 19.37
N ASP A 12 17.11 15.18 19.59
CA ASP A 12 17.37 15.76 20.91
C ASP A 12 16.23 15.36 21.85
N GLY A 13 16.53 14.46 22.81
CA GLY A 13 15.56 13.89 23.75
C GLY A 13 15.36 12.37 23.63
N GLU A 14 15.73 11.77 22.50
CA GLU A 14 15.71 10.32 22.35
C GLU A 14 16.89 9.66 23.07
N TYR A 15 16.60 8.58 23.80
CA TYR A 15 17.56 7.77 24.56
C TYR A 15 18.44 8.55 25.57
N PRO A 16 17.84 9.21 26.58
CA PRO A 16 18.58 10.05 27.53
C PRO A 16 19.62 9.28 28.34
N ALA A 17 19.39 8.00 28.61
CA ALA A 17 20.36 7.13 29.29
C ALA A 17 21.61 6.86 28.45
N LEU A 18 21.44 6.57 27.14
CA LEU A 18 22.56 6.34 26.23
C LEU A 18 23.39 7.62 26.02
N ARG A 19 22.73 8.78 25.92
CA ARG A 19 23.43 10.07 25.83
C ARG A 19 24.22 10.39 27.09
N ARG A 20 23.64 10.14 28.27
CA ARG A 20 24.34 10.30 29.56
C ARG A 20 25.56 9.39 29.63
N TRP A 21 25.38 8.10 29.35
CA TRP A 21 26.47 7.13 29.31
C TRP A 21 27.57 7.55 28.33
N ALA A 22 27.23 7.96 27.12
CA ALA A 22 28.20 8.39 26.11
C ALA A 22 29.00 9.61 26.59
N ASN A 23 28.34 10.60 27.20
CA ASN A 23 28.99 11.79 27.76
C ASN A 23 29.92 11.46 28.93
N GLU A 24 29.51 10.56 29.83
CA GLU A 24 30.35 10.07 30.92
C GLU A 24 31.56 9.28 30.40
N TYR A 25 31.32 8.39 29.44
CA TYR A 25 32.35 7.55 28.80
C TYR A 25 33.44 8.39 28.13
N VAL A 26 33.07 9.40 27.31
CA VAL A 26 34.05 10.27 26.65
C VAL A 26 34.68 11.29 27.59
N SER A 27 34.19 11.43 28.82
CA SER A 27 34.76 12.33 29.83
C SER A 27 35.91 11.68 30.61
N ASP A 28 35.96 10.35 30.67
CA ASP A 28 37.00 9.58 31.33
C ASP A 28 38.39 9.79 30.66
N GLN A 29 39.42 10.00 31.48
CA GLN A 29 40.76 10.33 30.99
C GLN A 29 41.50 9.16 30.33
N ALA A 30 41.25 7.93 30.78
CA ALA A 30 41.81 6.74 30.15
C ALA A 30 41.14 6.51 28.79
N VAL A 31 39.82 6.70 28.71
CA VAL A 31 39.06 6.60 27.46
C VAL A 31 39.50 7.66 26.45
N LYS A 32 39.63 8.93 26.86
CA LYS A 32 40.09 10.02 25.98
C LYS A 32 41.43 9.73 25.30
N ARG A 33 42.36 9.06 25.98
CA ARG A 33 43.66 8.69 25.40
C ARG A 33 43.57 7.59 24.34
N CYS A 34 42.52 6.78 24.40
CA CYS A 34 42.27 5.69 23.46
C CYS A 34 41.37 6.09 22.30
N LEU A 35 40.63 7.20 22.43
CA LEU A 35 39.73 7.66 21.38
C LEU A 35 40.52 8.28 20.22
N PRO A 36 40.11 7.99 18.97
CA PRO A 36 40.69 8.65 17.80
C PRO A 36 40.38 10.15 17.83
N ASP A 37 41.29 10.93 17.27
CA ASP A 37 41.11 12.37 17.12
C ASP A 37 39.81 12.68 16.35
N ARG A 38 38.99 13.58 16.92
CA ARG A 38 37.65 13.86 16.43
C ARG A 38 37.67 14.46 15.02
N GLU A 39 38.57 15.40 14.75
CA GLU A 39 38.65 16.06 13.45
C GLU A 39 39.11 15.09 12.36
N LYS A 40 40.11 14.26 12.66
CA LYS A 40 40.55 13.19 11.76
C LYS A 40 39.44 12.18 11.48
N LEU A 41 38.66 11.83 12.51
CA LEU A 41 37.53 10.91 12.36
C LEU A 41 36.43 11.50 11.48
N VAL A 42 36.08 12.78 11.67
CA VAL A 42 35.11 13.50 10.83
C VAL A 42 35.59 13.56 9.37
N ALA A 43 36.85 13.95 9.16
CA ALA A 43 37.45 14.01 7.82
C ALA A 43 37.46 12.64 7.13
N PHE A 44 37.79 11.57 7.87
CA PHE A 44 37.75 10.20 7.36
C PHE A 44 36.35 9.80 6.88
N TYR A 45 35.30 10.01 7.70
CA TYR A 45 33.93 9.69 7.31
C TYR A 45 33.42 10.55 6.16
N ALA A 46 33.81 11.83 6.10
CA ALA A 46 33.44 12.71 5.00
C ALA A 46 34.07 12.26 3.68
N ALA A 47 35.36 11.94 3.68
CA ALA A 47 36.09 11.47 2.50
C ALA A 47 35.60 10.11 1.98
N ASN A 48 35.07 9.26 2.85
CA ASN A 48 34.60 7.91 2.50
C ASN A 48 33.08 7.79 2.38
N LYS A 49 32.33 8.89 2.51
CA LYS A 49 30.86 8.89 2.57
C LYS A 49 30.20 8.17 1.40
N GLU A 50 30.65 8.45 0.17
CA GLU A 50 30.08 7.83 -1.03
C GLU A 50 30.43 6.34 -1.14
N LYS A 51 31.63 5.95 -0.70
CA LYS A 51 32.03 4.55 -0.60
C LYS A 51 31.13 3.78 0.37
N PHE A 52 30.92 4.31 1.58
CA PHE A 52 30.03 3.68 2.56
C PHE A 52 28.57 3.61 2.07
N ARG A 53 28.09 4.64 1.36
CA ARG A 53 26.76 4.59 0.72
C ARG A 53 26.67 3.49 -0.32
N ALA A 54 27.68 3.34 -1.17
CA ALA A 54 27.72 2.29 -2.17
C ALA A 54 27.78 0.90 -1.52
N GLU A 55 28.57 0.72 -0.47
CA GLU A 55 28.65 -0.53 0.30
C GLU A 55 27.33 -0.89 0.97
N ILE A 56 26.67 0.07 1.63
CA ILE A 56 25.33 -0.14 2.22
C ILE A 56 24.32 -0.49 1.13
N LYS A 57 24.33 0.21 0.00
CA LYS A 57 23.46 -0.10 -1.14
C LYS A 57 23.70 -1.52 -1.66
N ALA A 58 24.94 -1.96 -1.75
CA ALA A 58 25.29 -3.32 -2.17
C ALA A 58 24.85 -4.38 -1.15
N ILE A 59 24.97 -4.09 0.16
CA ILE A 59 24.46 -4.97 1.23
C ILE A 59 22.94 -5.11 1.12
N LEU A 60 22.22 -3.99 0.95
CA LEU A 60 20.76 -3.99 0.79
C LEU A 60 20.33 -4.74 -0.48
N GLN A 61 21.05 -4.57 -1.59
CA GLN A 61 20.79 -5.31 -2.83
C GLN A 61 21.04 -6.82 -2.67
N ARG A 62 22.11 -7.23 -1.98
CA ARG A 62 22.39 -8.63 -1.68
C ARG A 62 21.34 -9.24 -0.75
N ASP A 63 20.90 -8.50 0.28
CA ASP A 63 19.81 -8.94 1.17
C ASP A 63 18.51 -9.13 0.39
N GLN A 64 18.16 -8.19 -0.48
CA GLN A 64 17.00 -8.29 -1.35
C GLN A 64 17.10 -9.50 -2.30
N GLN A 65 18.29 -9.75 -2.88
CA GLN A 65 18.53 -10.88 -3.77
C GLN A 65 18.52 -12.22 -3.03
N ALA A 66 19.04 -12.26 -1.80
CA ALA A 66 18.97 -13.44 -0.93
C ALA A 66 17.51 -13.73 -0.51
N LYS A 67 16.72 -12.71 -0.20
CA LYS A 67 15.28 -12.84 0.04
C LYS A 67 14.54 -13.37 -1.19
N MET A 68 14.87 -12.86 -2.39
CA MET A 68 14.34 -13.41 -3.66
C MET A 68 14.73 -14.88 -3.90
N ALA A 69 15.89 -15.32 -3.42
CA ALA A 69 16.35 -16.70 -3.58
C ALA A 69 15.78 -17.67 -2.52
N GLN A 70 15.34 -17.16 -1.37
CA GLN A 70 14.75 -17.96 -0.29
C GLN A 70 13.23 -18.17 -0.46
N HIS A 71 12.53 -17.27 -1.16
CA HIS A 71 11.12 -17.42 -1.47
C HIS A 71 10.94 -17.96 -2.90
N PRO A 72 10.01 -18.88 -3.15
CA PRO A 72 9.64 -19.24 -4.53
C PRO A 72 9.32 -17.97 -5.31
N ALA A 73 9.76 -17.87 -6.57
CA ALA A 73 9.62 -16.66 -7.37
C ALA A 73 8.17 -16.16 -7.35
N VAL A 74 7.94 -14.99 -6.74
CA VAL A 74 6.62 -14.35 -6.67
C VAL A 74 6.44 -13.49 -7.91
N LYS A 75 5.34 -13.68 -8.62
CA LYS A 75 4.96 -12.88 -9.78
C LYS A 75 3.52 -12.43 -9.63
N LEU A 76 3.29 -11.14 -9.85
CA LEU A 76 1.98 -10.51 -9.78
C LEU A 76 1.58 -10.00 -11.16
N MET A 77 0.50 -10.58 -11.70
CA MET A 77 -0.17 -10.04 -12.88
C MET A 77 -1.09 -8.90 -12.43
N SER A 78 -0.81 -7.69 -12.91
CA SER A 78 -1.48 -6.44 -12.54
C SER A 78 -1.93 -5.68 -13.80
N ALA A 79 -2.60 -4.55 -13.62
CA ALA A 79 -2.90 -3.60 -14.69
C ALA A 79 -2.89 -2.17 -14.12
N PHE A 80 -2.35 -1.21 -14.89
CA PHE A 80 -2.08 0.17 -14.43
C PHE A 80 -3.24 0.85 -13.68
N GLY A 81 -4.48 0.68 -14.15
CA GLY A 81 -5.66 1.30 -13.56
C GLY A 81 -6.37 0.47 -12.49
N SER A 82 -5.83 -0.68 -12.07
CA SER A 82 -6.55 -1.63 -11.21
C SER A 82 -6.32 -1.38 -9.71
N PRO A 83 -7.32 -0.87 -8.97
CA PRO A 83 -7.22 -0.81 -7.50
C PRO A 83 -7.14 -2.21 -6.89
N PHE A 84 -7.76 -3.22 -7.52
CA PHE A 84 -7.71 -4.60 -7.04
C PHE A 84 -6.30 -5.20 -7.07
N ALA A 85 -5.51 -4.87 -8.10
CA ALA A 85 -4.12 -5.32 -8.15
C ALA A 85 -3.24 -4.52 -7.18
N HIS A 86 -3.50 -3.22 -7.02
CA HIS A 86 -2.84 -2.39 -6.02
C HIS A 86 -2.97 -2.96 -4.59
N ARG A 87 -4.10 -3.59 -4.24
CA ARG A 87 -4.26 -4.29 -2.95
C ARG A 87 -3.14 -5.29 -2.68
N VAL A 88 -2.80 -6.09 -3.69
CA VAL A 88 -1.77 -7.13 -3.61
C VAL A 88 -0.38 -6.49 -3.61
N GLU A 89 -0.15 -5.47 -4.43
CA GLU A 89 1.11 -4.71 -4.44
C GLU A 89 1.43 -4.12 -3.06
N VAL A 90 0.42 -3.55 -2.37
CA VAL A 90 0.56 -3.02 -1.02
C VAL A 90 0.80 -4.14 -0.01
N ALA A 91 0.07 -5.25 -0.08
CA ALA A 91 0.26 -6.38 0.84
C ALA A 91 1.69 -6.96 0.72
N LEU A 92 2.17 -7.20 -0.50
CA LEU A 92 3.53 -7.68 -0.75
C LEU A 92 4.58 -6.67 -0.25
N ALA A 93 4.36 -5.38 -0.52
CA ALA A 93 5.28 -4.32 -0.08
C ALA A 93 5.34 -4.17 1.45
N LEU A 94 4.20 -4.27 2.14
CA LEU A 94 4.14 -4.24 3.61
C LEU A 94 4.84 -5.44 4.25
N LYS A 95 4.82 -6.60 3.58
CA LYS A 95 5.55 -7.81 4.00
C LYS A 95 7.00 -7.85 3.51
N GLY A 96 7.47 -6.83 2.78
CA GLY A 96 8.82 -6.80 2.22
C GLY A 96 9.10 -7.91 1.21
N VAL A 97 8.06 -8.48 0.59
CA VAL A 97 8.18 -9.60 -0.35
C VAL A 97 8.55 -9.04 -1.73
N PRO A 98 9.73 -9.40 -2.27
CA PRO A 98 10.08 -9.02 -3.64
C PRO A 98 9.27 -9.84 -4.65
N TYR A 99 8.85 -9.21 -5.74
CA TYR A 99 8.05 -9.86 -6.79
C TYR A 99 8.34 -9.28 -8.17
N GLU A 100 8.06 -10.06 -9.22
CA GLU A 100 8.00 -9.60 -10.60
C GLU A 100 6.60 -9.07 -10.91
N LEU A 101 6.49 -7.82 -11.35
CA LEU A 101 5.23 -7.22 -11.79
C LEU A 101 5.04 -7.44 -13.30
N VAL A 102 3.97 -8.13 -13.69
CA VAL A 102 3.58 -8.31 -15.09
C VAL A 102 2.35 -7.46 -15.37
N LEU A 103 2.49 -6.45 -16.22
CA LEU A 103 1.38 -5.57 -16.59
C LEU A 103 0.59 -6.15 -17.77
N GLU A 104 -0.68 -6.40 -17.54
CA GLU A 104 -1.64 -6.88 -18.52
C GLU A 104 -2.36 -5.72 -19.23
N ASP A 105 -2.60 -5.89 -20.54
CA ASP A 105 -3.58 -5.09 -21.26
C ASP A 105 -4.95 -5.76 -21.16
N LEU A 106 -5.85 -5.18 -20.35
CA LEU A 106 -7.19 -5.75 -20.16
C LEU A 106 -8.11 -5.62 -21.39
N ALA A 107 -7.73 -4.82 -22.40
CA ALA A 107 -8.40 -4.82 -23.70
C ALA A 107 -7.97 -6.00 -24.58
N ASN A 108 -6.75 -6.49 -24.40
CA ASN A 108 -6.16 -7.59 -25.15
C ASN A 108 -5.42 -8.56 -24.20
N LYS A 109 -6.21 -9.34 -23.46
CA LYS A 109 -5.75 -10.20 -22.37
C LYS A 109 -4.77 -11.26 -22.86
N SER A 110 -3.63 -11.40 -22.18
CA SER A 110 -2.60 -12.38 -22.58
C SER A 110 -3.08 -13.83 -22.41
N GLU A 111 -2.45 -14.75 -23.17
CA GLU A 111 -2.65 -16.19 -22.96
C GLU A 111 -2.24 -16.62 -21.54
N MET A 112 -1.24 -15.96 -20.96
CA MET A 112 -0.82 -16.22 -19.58
C MET A 112 -1.96 -15.91 -18.60
N LEU A 113 -2.67 -14.79 -18.77
CA LEU A 113 -3.79 -14.42 -17.90
C LEU A 113 -4.94 -15.41 -18.06
N LEU A 114 -5.30 -15.73 -19.31
CA LEU A 114 -6.39 -16.65 -19.61
C LEU A 114 -6.11 -18.07 -19.11
N LYS A 115 -4.85 -18.50 -19.12
CA LYS A 115 -4.41 -19.79 -18.58
C LYS A 115 -4.53 -19.85 -17.05
N HIS A 116 -4.09 -18.81 -16.35
CA HIS A 116 -3.99 -18.83 -14.88
C HIS A 116 -5.27 -18.38 -14.17
N ASN A 117 -6.11 -17.56 -14.82
CA ASN A 117 -7.44 -17.19 -14.34
C ASN A 117 -8.50 -17.44 -15.43
N PRO A 118 -8.79 -18.71 -15.77
CA PRO A 118 -9.73 -19.04 -16.85
C PRO A 118 -11.19 -18.68 -16.51
N ILE A 119 -11.52 -18.58 -15.22
CA ILE A 119 -12.87 -18.29 -14.73
C ILE A 119 -13.20 -16.80 -14.94
N TYR A 120 -12.44 -15.92 -14.30
CA TYR A 120 -12.75 -14.48 -14.29
C TYR A 120 -11.96 -13.69 -15.33
N LYS A 121 -10.83 -14.24 -15.81
CA LYS A 121 -9.97 -13.62 -16.83
C LYS A 121 -9.57 -12.20 -16.41
N SER A 122 -9.32 -11.99 -15.14
CA SER A 122 -9.12 -10.68 -14.51
C SER A 122 -7.82 -10.66 -13.70
N VAL A 123 -7.31 -9.46 -13.47
CA VAL A 123 -6.22 -9.20 -12.52
C VAL A 123 -6.81 -8.77 -11.16
N PRO A 124 -6.12 -8.99 -10.03
CA PRO A 124 -4.79 -9.59 -9.91
C PRO A 124 -4.77 -11.12 -10.03
N VAL A 125 -3.61 -11.64 -10.45
CA VAL A 125 -3.24 -13.07 -10.34
C VAL A 125 -1.86 -13.17 -9.72
N LEU A 126 -1.74 -13.92 -8.61
CA LEU A 126 -0.47 -14.20 -7.96
C LEU A 126 0.03 -15.60 -8.33
N LEU A 127 1.28 -15.67 -8.81
CA LEU A 127 2.01 -16.91 -9.02
C LEU A 127 3.13 -16.98 -7.97
N HIS A 128 3.28 -18.13 -7.32
CA HIS A 128 4.24 -18.33 -6.25
C HIS A 128 4.97 -19.66 -6.44
N GLY A 129 6.12 -19.61 -7.13
CA GLY A 129 6.85 -20.80 -7.56
C GLY A 129 6.01 -21.68 -8.49
N ASP A 130 6.08 -23.00 -8.31
CA ASP A 130 5.36 -23.98 -9.13
C ASP A 130 3.92 -24.26 -8.66
N ARG A 131 3.40 -23.45 -7.72
CA ARG A 131 2.04 -23.61 -7.20
C ARG A 131 1.00 -23.11 -8.21
N PRO A 132 -0.23 -23.66 -8.19
CA PRO A 132 -1.34 -23.09 -8.93
C PRO A 132 -1.57 -21.62 -8.60
N ALA A 133 -2.07 -20.88 -9.58
CA ALA A 133 -2.34 -19.45 -9.45
C ALA A 133 -3.39 -19.15 -8.40
N ILE A 134 -3.23 -18.00 -7.72
CA ILE A 134 -4.19 -17.48 -6.75
C ILE A 134 -4.83 -16.24 -7.35
N CYS A 135 -6.15 -16.23 -7.41
CA CYS A 135 -6.97 -15.15 -7.97
C CYS A 135 -7.80 -14.50 -6.87
N GLU A 136 -8.51 -13.42 -7.22
CA GLU A 136 -9.30 -12.57 -6.32
C GLU A 136 -8.45 -11.76 -5.33
N SER A 137 -8.53 -10.43 -5.44
CA SER A 137 -7.59 -9.53 -4.76
C SER A 137 -7.52 -9.73 -3.24
N LEU A 138 -8.65 -9.86 -2.54
CA LEU A 138 -8.66 -10.06 -1.09
C LEU A 138 -8.18 -11.46 -0.71
N THR A 139 -8.51 -12.49 -1.49
CA THR A 139 -7.97 -13.85 -1.29
C THR A 139 -6.46 -13.88 -1.45
N VAL A 140 -5.91 -13.16 -2.44
CA VAL A 140 -4.47 -13.01 -2.61
C VAL A 140 -3.84 -12.24 -1.44
N VAL A 141 -4.48 -11.18 -0.94
CA VAL A 141 -4.01 -10.44 0.24
C VAL A 141 -3.95 -11.34 1.49
N GLU A 142 -5.00 -12.13 1.74
CA GLU A 142 -5.00 -13.10 2.85
C GLU A 142 -3.92 -14.16 2.67
N TYR A 143 -3.71 -14.66 1.45
CA TYR A 143 -2.61 -15.57 1.15
C TYR A 143 -1.24 -14.96 1.45
N VAL A 144 -1.04 -13.68 1.10
CA VAL A 144 0.21 -12.98 1.40
C VAL A 144 0.42 -12.84 2.91
N GLU A 145 -0.65 -12.57 3.68
CA GLU A 145 -0.59 -12.57 5.15
C GLU A 145 -0.18 -13.95 5.68
N ASP A 146 -0.82 -15.04 5.22
CA ASP A 146 -0.55 -16.38 5.72
C ASP A 146 0.82 -16.93 5.29
N ALA A 147 1.26 -16.64 4.06
CA ALA A 147 2.49 -17.18 3.49
C ALA A 147 3.74 -16.38 3.89
N PHE A 148 3.60 -15.09 4.18
CA PHE A 148 4.74 -14.18 4.43
C PHE A 148 4.61 -13.37 5.74
N GLY A 149 3.57 -13.58 6.54
CA GLY A 149 3.34 -12.86 7.81
C GLY A 149 4.11 -13.37 9.03
N GLY A 150 5.06 -14.30 8.85
CA GLY A 150 5.84 -14.87 9.95
C GLY A 150 6.92 -13.94 10.55
N ASP A 151 7.20 -12.80 9.91
CA ASP A 151 8.08 -11.76 10.44
C ASP A 151 7.29 -10.84 11.38
N GLU A 152 7.60 -10.89 12.68
CA GLU A 152 6.93 -10.06 13.69
C GLU A 152 7.15 -8.54 13.49
N SER A 153 8.15 -8.15 12.69
CA SER A 153 8.40 -6.74 12.34
C SER A 153 7.48 -6.22 11.24
N ALA A 154 6.82 -7.10 10.48
CA ALA A 154 5.88 -6.71 9.43
C ALA A 154 4.46 -6.46 10.01
N PRO A 155 3.78 -5.38 9.60
CA PRO A 155 2.43 -5.10 10.08
C PRO A 155 1.47 -6.23 9.68
N ARG A 156 0.62 -6.67 10.61
CA ARG A 156 -0.41 -7.69 10.35
C ARG A 156 -1.60 -7.06 9.65
N LEU A 157 -1.97 -7.60 8.49
CA LEU A 157 -3.16 -7.15 7.76
C LEU A 157 -4.44 -7.72 8.38
N LEU A 158 -4.35 -8.86 9.04
CA LEU A 158 -5.45 -9.48 9.76
C LEU A 158 -5.17 -9.53 11.27
N PRO A 159 -6.15 -9.17 12.11
CA PRO A 159 -6.06 -9.38 13.55
C PRO A 159 -5.82 -10.85 13.92
N ALA A 160 -5.14 -11.08 15.04
CA ALA A 160 -4.93 -12.43 15.58
C ALA A 160 -6.18 -13.00 16.22
N ASP A 161 -6.96 -12.14 16.88
CA ASP A 161 -8.21 -12.53 17.52
C ASP A 161 -9.24 -12.97 16.46
N PRO A 162 -9.88 -14.15 16.62
CA PRO A 162 -10.83 -14.66 15.63
C PRO A 162 -12.02 -13.73 15.36
N TYR A 163 -12.53 -13.04 16.38
CA TYR A 163 -13.68 -12.14 16.25
C TYR A 163 -13.29 -10.85 15.52
N GLU A 164 -12.17 -10.24 15.90
CA GLU A 164 -11.64 -9.06 15.21
C GLU A 164 -11.30 -9.39 13.75
N ARG A 165 -10.72 -10.56 13.49
CA ARG A 165 -10.43 -11.04 12.13
C ARG A 165 -11.70 -11.23 11.30
N ALA A 166 -12.75 -11.81 11.87
CA ALA A 166 -14.05 -11.94 11.21
C ALA A 166 -14.66 -10.55 10.92
N THR A 167 -14.53 -9.61 11.85
CA THR A 167 -14.99 -8.23 11.70
C THR A 167 -14.25 -7.51 10.57
N ALA A 168 -12.93 -7.66 10.50
CA ALA A 168 -12.13 -7.08 9.43
C ALA A 168 -12.52 -7.65 8.05
N ARG A 169 -12.74 -8.97 7.95
CA ARG A 169 -13.23 -9.60 6.71
C ARG A 169 -14.61 -9.09 6.31
N PHE A 170 -15.52 -8.93 7.27
CA PHE A 170 -16.84 -8.37 7.01
C PHE A 170 -16.77 -6.99 6.38
N TRP A 171 -15.96 -6.08 6.93
CA TRP A 171 -15.82 -4.72 6.39
C TRP A 171 -15.13 -4.68 5.02
N ALA A 172 -14.10 -5.50 4.81
CA ALA A 172 -13.47 -5.63 3.49
C ALA A 172 -14.48 -6.15 2.44
N HIS A 173 -15.30 -7.14 2.81
CA HIS A 173 -16.36 -7.66 1.95
C HIS A 173 -17.48 -6.64 1.70
N PHE A 174 -17.85 -5.85 2.70
CA PHE A 174 -18.83 -4.77 2.58
C PHE A 174 -18.36 -3.73 1.55
N ILE A 175 -17.08 -3.32 1.59
CA ILE A 175 -16.51 -2.42 0.59
C ILE A 175 -16.67 -3.01 -0.83
N ASP A 176 -16.25 -4.27 -1.04
CA ASP A 176 -16.30 -4.91 -2.36
C ASP A 176 -17.72 -5.07 -2.90
N THR A 177 -18.66 -5.47 -2.05
CA THR A 177 -19.99 -5.88 -2.50
C THR A 177 -21.05 -4.79 -2.42
N LYS A 178 -20.90 -3.83 -1.51
CA LYS A 178 -21.90 -2.78 -1.27
C LYS A 178 -21.45 -1.39 -1.72
N ILE A 179 -20.15 -1.12 -1.80
CA ILE A 179 -19.65 0.20 -2.18
C ILE A 179 -19.15 0.21 -3.63
N LEU A 180 -18.20 -0.68 -3.97
CA LEU A 180 -17.49 -0.56 -5.25
C LEU A 180 -18.37 -0.79 -6.47
N GLY A 181 -19.32 -1.73 -6.40
CA GLY A 181 -20.29 -1.98 -7.47
C GLY A 181 -21.17 -0.77 -7.77
N PRO A 182 -21.97 -0.28 -6.79
CA PRO A 182 -22.77 0.94 -6.94
C PRO A 182 -21.94 2.16 -7.33
N LEU A 183 -20.74 2.34 -6.75
CA LEU A 183 -19.84 3.43 -7.13
C LEU A 183 -19.49 3.36 -8.61
N TRP A 184 -19.08 2.19 -9.10
CA TRP A 184 -18.76 1.99 -10.51
C TRP A 184 -19.95 2.29 -11.42
N MET A 185 -21.16 1.83 -11.06
CA MET A 185 -22.37 2.14 -11.80
C MET A 185 -22.67 3.65 -11.82
N SER A 186 -22.53 4.32 -10.68
CA SER A 186 -22.77 5.77 -10.57
C SER A 186 -21.78 6.60 -11.41
N LEU A 187 -20.57 6.11 -11.66
CA LEU A 187 -19.57 6.84 -12.44
C LEU A 187 -19.81 6.78 -13.94
N TRP A 188 -20.41 5.69 -14.45
CA TRP A 188 -20.44 5.41 -15.89
C TRP A 188 -21.86 5.29 -16.48
N THR A 189 -22.89 5.56 -15.69
CA THR A 189 -24.30 5.65 -16.12
C THR A 189 -24.82 7.08 -16.01
N ASP A 190 -26.00 7.33 -16.59
CA ASP A 190 -26.65 8.65 -16.63
C ASP A 190 -28.10 8.56 -16.09
N GLY A 191 -28.74 9.70 -15.84
CA GLY A 191 -30.16 9.82 -15.48
C GLY A 191 -30.54 9.08 -14.18
N GLU A 192 -31.71 8.47 -14.16
CA GLU A 192 -32.24 7.78 -12.96
C GLU A 192 -31.31 6.67 -12.43
N VAL A 193 -30.55 6.01 -13.33
CA VAL A 193 -29.62 4.95 -12.94
C VAL A 193 -28.43 5.54 -12.17
N HIS A 194 -27.88 6.66 -12.66
CA HIS A 194 -26.83 7.42 -11.97
C HIS A 194 -27.30 7.89 -10.60
N GLU A 195 -28.49 8.49 -10.51
CA GLU A 195 -29.05 9.02 -9.26
C GLU A 195 -29.25 7.92 -8.22
N ARG A 196 -29.84 6.79 -8.63
CA ARG A 196 -30.06 5.63 -7.75
C ARG A 196 -28.75 5.10 -7.17
N PHE A 197 -27.76 4.83 -8.02
CA PHE A 197 -26.50 4.25 -7.56
C PHE A 197 -25.61 5.26 -6.83
N SER A 198 -25.71 6.55 -7.15
CA SER A 198 -25.05 7.61 -6.37
C SER A 198 -25.61 7.66 -4.95
N LYS A 199 -26.94 7.58 -4.79
CA LYS A 199 -27.59 7.52 -3.48
C LYS A 199 -27.15 6.28 -2.70
N GLU A 200 -27.22 5.10 -3.30
CA GLU A 200 -26.80 3.84 -2.67
C GLU A 200 -25.32 3.89 -2.24
N THR A 201 -24.44 4.42 -3.11
CA THR A 201 -23.02 4.62 -2.79
C THR A 201 -22.85 5.51 -1.56
N LYS A 202 -23.55 6.66 -1.51
CA LYS A 202 -23.48 7.59 -0.38
C LYS A 202 -23.98 6.98 0.93
N GLU A 203 -25.08 6.24 0.88
CA GLU A 203 -25.63 5.56 2.06
C GLU A 203 -24.64 4.54 2.63
N ASN A 204 -23.99 3.76 1.78
CA ASN A 204 -22.97 2.80 2.23
C ASN A 204 -21.67 3.47 2.68
N LEU A 205 -21.26 4.58 2.06
CA LEU A 205 -20.12 5.39 2.51
C LEU A 205 -20.38 6.03 3.87
N ALA A 206 -21.61 6.46 4.17
CA ALA A 206 -21.96 6.99 5.49
C ALA A 206 -21.76 5.96 6.60
N ILE A 207 -22.13 4.69 6.35
CA ILE A 207 -21.90 3.58 7.29
C ILE A 207 -20.40 3.37 7.53
N LEU A 208 -19.61 3.39 6.45
CA LEU A 208 -18.17 3.19 6.55
C LEU A 208 -17.45 4.38 7.22
N ASP A 209 -17.91 5.61 6.99
CA ASP A 209 -17.40 6.83 7.61
C ASP A 209 -17.66 6.83 9.13
N ALA A 210 -18.88 6.49 9.54
CA ALA A 210 -19.24 6.37 10.96
C ALA A 210 -18.37 5.33 11.68
N GLN A 211 -18.05 4.21 11.02
CA GLN A 211 -17.17 3.18 11.59
C GLN A 211 -15.78 3.72 11.96
N LEU A 212 -15.21 4.59 11.12
CA LEU A 212 -13.92 5.24 11.40
C LEU A 212 -14.02 6.33 12.47
N ASP A 213 -15.11 7.09 12.45
CA ASP A 213 -15.31 8.23 13.35
C ASP A 213 -15.58 7.78 14.80
N GLU A 214 -16.52 6.85 15.00
CA GLU A 214 -16.88 6.34 16.33
C GLU A 214 -15.71 5.65 17.04
N SER A 215 -14.81 5.05 16.27
CA SER A 215 -13.65 4.36 16.80
C SER A 215 -12.42 5.27 16.97
N ASN A 216 -12.49 6.53 16.51
CA ASN A 216 -11.39 7.50 16.47
C ASN A 216 -10.06 6.88 15.96
N LYS A 217 -10.15 5.94 15.02
CA LYS A 217 -8.98 5.23 14.52
C LYS A 217 -8.30 6.03 13.42
N ARG A 218 -6.97 5.85 13.34
CA ARG A 218 -6.16 6.37 12.22
C ARG A 218 -6.42 5.58 10.94
N PHE A 219 -6.45 4.26 11.06
CA PHE A 219 -6.74 3.27 10.02
C PHE A 219 -7.88 2.36 10.47
N PHE A 220 -8.56 1.67 9.55
CA PHE A 220 -9.55 0.65 9.94
C PHE A 220 -8.92 -0.44 10.83
N GLY A 221 -7.66 -0.78 10.57
CA GLY A 221 -6.81 -1.64 11.40
C GLY A 221 -6.35 -1.05 12.75
N GLY A 222 -6.76 0.17 13.11
CA GLY A 222 -6.30 0.86 14.31
C GLY A 222 -5.16 1.83 14.01
N ASP A 223 -3.97 1.55 14.55
CA ASP A 223 -2.76 2.39 14.36
C ASP A 223 -1.94 2.00 13.12
N ALA A 224 -2.16 0.79 12.59
CA ALA A 224 -1.51 0.25 11.42
C ALA A 224 -2.53 -0.12 10.34
N LEU A 225 -2.06 -0.20 9.09
CA LEU A 225 -2.87 -0.64 7.95
C LEU A 225 -3.32 -2.10 8.13
N GLY A 226 -4.63 -2.33 8.01
CA GLY A 226 -5.25 -3.64 7.98
C GLY A 226 -5.86 -3.98 6.61
N ILE A 227 -6.46 -5.16 6.51
CA ILE A 227 -7.10 -5.63 5.26
C ILE A 227 -8.23 -4.70 4.79
N VAL A 228 -8.94 -4.05 5.72
CA VAL A 228 -10.03 -3.11 5.38
C VAL A 228 -9.45 -1.84 4.74
N ASP A 229 -8.31 -1.36 5.23
CA ASP A 229 -7.60 -0.22 4.62
C ASP A 229 -7.14 -0.56 3.20
N VAL A 230 -6.57 -1.76 3.02
CA VAL A 230 -6.18 -2.27 1.71
C VAL A 230 -7.40 -2.39 0.78
N ALA A 231 -8.52 -2.96 1.27
CA ALA A 231 -9.76 -3.07 0.50
C ALA A 231 -10.30 -1.69 0.08
N GLY A 232 -10.22 -0.70 0.97
CA GLY A 232 -10.70 0.66 0.74
C GLY A 232 -9.87 1.51 -0.24
N CYS A 233 -8.72 1.04 -0.72
CA CYS A 233 -7.77 1.84 -1.53
C CYS A 233 -8.40 2.57 -2.73
N THR A 234 -9.45 2.01 -3.35
CA THR A 234 -10.21 2.67 -4.43
C THR A 234 -10.76 4.03 -3.97
N LEU A 235 -11.32 4.09 -2.76
CA LEU A 235 -11.89 5.30 -2.16
C LEU A 235 -10.80 6.34 -1.84
N ALA A 236 -9.59 5.87 -1.52
CA ALA A 236 -8.48 6.75 -1.15
C ALA A 236 -7.82 7.44 -2.33
N HIS A 237 -7.63 6.75 -3.46
CA HIS A 237 -6.81 7.25 -4.56
C HIS A 237 -7.47 7.21 -5.95
N TRP A 238 -8.40 6.28 -6.21
CA TRP A 238 -9.04 6.14 -7.52
C TRP A 238 -10.34 6.94 -7.66
N LEU A 239 -11.04 7.22 -6.55
CA LEU A 239 -12.33 7.89 -6.56
C LEU A 239 -12.27 9.24 -7.28
N ASP A 240 -11.37 10.13 -6.88
CA ASP A 240 -11.30 11.48 -7.47
C ASP A 240 -10.90 11.46 -8.96
N PRO A 241 -9.87 10.68 -9.39
CA PRO A 241 -9.58 10.51 -10.82
C PRO A 241 -10.74 9.95 -11.65
N MET A 242 -11.47 8.96 -11.13
CA MET A 242 -12.61 8.38 -11.83
C MET A 242 -13.74 9.39 -11.98
N GLN A 243 -14.07 10.14 -10.93
CA GLN A 243 -15.09 11.20 -10.97
C GLN A 243 -14.73 12.29 -11.99
N GLU A 244 -13.47 12.74 -11.99
CA GLU A 244 -12.97 13.73 -12.96
C GLU A 244 -13.09 13.24 -14.40
N ALA A 245 -12.64 12.02 -14.69
CA ALA A 245 -12.74 11.43 -16.03
C ALA A 245 -14.20 11.19 -16.47
N ALA A 246 -15.06 10.78 -15.54
CA ALA A 246 -16.48 10.60 -15.78
C ALA A 246 -17.21 11.94 -15.99
N GLY A 247 -16.69 13.04 -15.44
CA GLY A 247 -17.35 14.35 -15.45
C GLY A 247 -18.54 14.41 -14.48
N VAL A 248 -18.52 13.60 -13.42
CA VAL A 248 -19.56 13.54 -12.40
C VAL A 248 -18.95 13.74 -11.02
N ARG A 249 -19.76 14.18 -10.06
CA ARG A 249 -19.34 14.34 -8.66
C ARG A 249 -20.25 13.53 -7.75
N VAL A 250 -19.98 12.23 -7.63
CA VAL A 250 -20.73 11.31 -6.77
C VAL A 250 -20.52 11.68 -5.31
N VAL A 251 -19.28 11.91 -4.88
CA VAL A 251 -18.91 12.27 -3.50
C VAL A 251 -18.24 13.65 -3.50
N ALA A 252 -18.88 14.63 -2.86
CA ALA A 252 -18.35 15.98 -2.73
C ALA A 252 -17.15 16.05 -1.76
N ASP A 253 -16.37 17.14 -1.80
CA ASP A 253 -15.14 17.28 -0.99
C ASP A 253 -15.40 17.32 0.53
N GLY A 254 -16.56 17.85 0.94
CA GLY A 254 -16.96 17.96 2.35
C GLY A 254 -17.72 16.76 2.90
N GLU A 255 -18.02 15.75 2.07
CA GLU A 255 -18.71 14.53 2.50
C GLU A 255 -17.71 13.51 3.07
N PHE A 256 -18.15 12.79 4.11
CA PHE A 256 -17.42 11.69 4.75
C PHE A 256 -16.04 12.11 5.32
N PRO A 257 -16.01 13.02 6.30
CA PRO A 257 -14.77 13.60 6.80
C PRO A 257 -13.79 12.58 7.40
N ALA A 258 -14.28 11.50 8.02
CA ALA A 258 -13.41 10.47 8.58
C ALA A 258 -12.73 9.66 7.47
N LEU A 259 -13.47 9.29 6.41
CA LEU A 259 -12.94 8.68 5.20
C LEU A 259 -11.96 9.60 4.47
N ARG A 260 -12.24 10.91 4.39
CA ARG A 260 -11.32 11.88 3.77
C ARG A 260 -10.02 12.02 4.56
N ARG A 261 -10.08 12.02 5.89
CA ARG A 261 -8.90 11.98 6.77
C ARG A 261 -8.10 10.70 6.53
N TRP A 262 -8.79 9.56 6.59
CA TRP A 262 -8.20 8.25 6.37
C TRP A 262 -7.53 8.12 4.98
N ALA A 263 -8.17 8.60 3.92
CA ALA A 263 -7.63 8.57 2.56
C ALA A 263 -6.29 9.31 2.46
N LYS A 264 -6.15 10.46 3.14
CA LYS A 264 -4.89 11.22 3.20
C LYS A 264 -3.81 10.45 3.96
N GLU A 265 -4.14 9.84 5.08
CA GLU A 265 -3.22 8.98 5.83
C GLU A 265 -2.76 7.77 5.02
N TYR A 266 -3.69 7.09 4.35
CA TYR A 266 -3.42 5.93 3.49
C TYR A 266 -2.47 6.30 2.35
N THR A 267 -2.79 7.36 1.60
CA THR A 267 -1.99 7.78 0.43
C THR A 267 -0.64 8.40 0.81
N SER A 268 -0.50 8.88 2.05
CA SER A 268 0.77 9.41 2.59
C SER A 268 1.63 8.34 3.24
N HIS A 269 1.11 7.12 3.48
CA HIS A 269 1.87 6.05 4.11
C HIS A 269 3.08 5.65 3.24
N GLU A 270 4.27 5.60 3.84
CA GLU A 270 5.57 5.43 3.15
C GLU A 270 5.62 4.23 2.19
N VAL A 271 5.00 3.11 2.57
CA VAL A 271 4.95 1.90 1.74
C VAL A 271 3.91 2.04 0.63
N VAL A 272 2.72 2.57 0.93
CA VAL A 272 1.60 2.67 -0.01
C VAL A 272 1.95 3.63 -1.14
N LYS A 273 2.50 4.80 -0.79
CA LYS A 273 2.86 5.86 -1.74
C LYS A 273 3.78 5.38 -2.87
N ARG A 274 4.61 4.37 -2.63
CA ARG A 274 5.53 3.81 -3.64
C ARG A 274 4.84 2.97 -4.70
N SER A 275 3.66 2.42 -4.37
CA SER A 275 2.85 1.57 -5.26
C SER A 275 1.65 2.30 -5.84
N LEU A 276 1.46 3.59 -5.54
CA LEU A 276 0.36 4.37 -6.10
C LEU A 276 0.68 4.80 -7.54
N PRO A 277 -0.23 4.60 -8.49
CA PRO A 277 -0.09 5.19 -9.82
C PRO A 277 -0.22 6.71 -9.74
N ASP A 278 0.39 7.41 -10.69
CA ASP A 278 0.27 8.86 -10.79
C ASP A 278 -1.20 9.28 -11.06
N ARG A 279 -1.66 10.32 -10.35
CA ARG A 279 -3.05 10.80 -10.41
C ARG A 279 -3.43 11.27 -11.81
N GLU A 280 -2.58 12.07 -12.47
CA GLU A 280 -2.88 12.62 -13.80
C GLU A 280 -2.93 11.51 -14.84
N LYS A 281 -2.03 10.53 -14.74
CA LYS A 281 -2.07 9.33 -15.60
C LYS A 281 -3.32 8.49 -15.34
N LEU A 282 -3.81 8.38 -14.11
CA LEU A 282 -5.09 7.73 -13.82
C LEU A 282 -6.26 8.46 -14.48
N VAL A 283 -6.34 9.79 -14.35
CA VAL A 283 -7.38 10.60 -15.03
C VAL A 283 -7.34 10.36 -16.53
N ALA A 284 -6.16 10.45 -17.14
CA ALA A 284 -5.97 10.22 -18.58
C ALA A 284 -6.40 8.79 -18.99
N PHE A 285 -6.04 7.78 -18.19
CA PHE A 285 -6.42 6.39 -18.42
C PHE A 285 -7.95 6.21 -18.39
N PHE A 286 -8.63 6.73 -17.37
CA PHE A 286 -10.09 6.61 -17.27
C PHE A 286 -10.80 7.41 -18.36
N ALA A 287 -10.31 8.60 -18.70
CA ALA A 287 -10.86 9.42 -19.77
C ALA A 287 -10.73 8.73 -21.13
N ALA A 288 -9.56 8.17 -21.44
CA ALA A 288 -9.32 7.43 -22.68
C ALA A 288 -10.19 6.16 -22.80
N ASN A 289 -10.61 5.58 -21.69
CA ASN A 289 -11.44 4.37 -21.64
C ASN A 289 -12.92 4.64 -21.33
N LYS A 290 -13.35 5.91 -21.25
CA LYS A 290 -14.72 6.30 -20.85
C LYS A 290 -15.80 5.56 -21.65
N GLN A 291 -15.70 5.54 -22.98
CA GLN A 291 -16.67 4.86 -23.84
C GLN A 291 -16.75 3.35 -23.58
N ARG A 292 -15.61 2.72 -23.29
CA ARG A 292 -15.53 1.29 -22.94
C ARG A 292 -16.25 1.03 -21.62
N PHE A 293 -16.01 1.85 -20.60
CA PHE A 293 -16.64 1.68 -19.29
C PHE A 293 -18.14 1.97 -19.33
N THR A 294 -18.58 3.01 -20.03
CA THR A 294 -20.01 3.29 -20.24
C THR A 294 -20.71 2.15 -21.01
N SER A 295 -20.05 1.55 -22.00
CA SER A 295 -20.62 0.39 -22.71
C SER A 295 -20.74 -0.84 -21.79
N MET A 296 -19.75 -1.07 -20.93
CA MET A 296 -19.71 -2.22 -20.02
C MET A 296 -20.84 -2.22 -18.99
N VAL A 297 -21.22 -1.05 -18.46
CA VAL A 297 -22.30 -0.94 -17.46
C VAL A 297 -23.71 -0.95 -18.07
N LYS A 298 -23.81 -0.86 -19.40
CA LYS A 298 -25.09 -0.92 -20.14
C LYS A 298 -25.38 -2.33 -20.70
N ALA A 299 -24.38 -3.20 -20.76
CA ALA A 299 -24.46 -4.58 -21.22
C ALA A 299 -24.98 -5.51 -20.13
#